data_AF-A0A7W0TKX7-F1
#
_entry.id   AF-A0A7W0TKX7-F1
#
_cell.length_a   1.000
_cell.length_b   1.000
_cell.length_c   1.000
_cell.angle_alpha   90.00
_cell.angle_beta   90.00
_cell.angle_gamma   90.00
#
_symmetry.space_group_name_H-M   'P 1'
#
loop_
_entity.id
_entity.type
_entity.pdbx_description
1 polymer ?
#
loop_
_entity_poly.entity_id
_entity_poly.type
_entity_poly.pdbx_seq_one_letter_code
_entity_poly.pdbx_strand_id
1 'polypeptide(L)'
;MSRHLAVVHVDDVATAVLVALDTGSAAGQPVNIAESEAVPLRDWMRQIATGAGAEAEFVQVPDAALPADLALTGAIAQDMSAAVDRARDLLGWSVSDP
;
A
#
# COMPACT_ATOMS: atom_id res chain seq x y z
N MET A 1 -8.49 -17.27 -0.53
CA MET A 1 -8.99 -15.88 -0.45
C MET A 1 -7.90 -14.99 -1.01
N SER A 2 -8.20 -14.09 -1.95
CA SER A 2 -7.18 -13.18 -2.50
C SER A 2 -6.96 -12.05 -1.51
N ARG A 3 -5.70 -11.82 -1.08
CA ARG A 3 -5.35 -10.74 -0.15
C ARG A 3 -5.18 -9.44 -0.93
N HIS A 4 -5.74 -8.35 -0.41
CA HIS A 4 -5.60 -7.02 -0.99
C HIS A 4 -4.65 -6.14 -0.17
N LEU A 5 -3.89 -5.31 -0.88
CA LEU A 5 -2.96 -4.35 -0.31
C LEU A 5 -3.19 -2.99 -0.97
N ALA A 6 -3.47 -1.97 -0.16
CA ALA A 6 -3.30 -0.59 -0.58
C ALA A 6 -1.80 -0.27 -0.51
N VAL A 7 -1.16 -0.19 -1.67
CA VAL A 7 0.21 0.33 -1.79
C VAL A 7 0.14 1.84 -1.99
N VAL A 8 1.22 2.57 -1.74
CA VAL A 8 1.29 3.99 -2.07
C VAL A 8 2.73 4.32 -2.39
N HIS A 9 2.94 5.15 -3.41
CA HIS A 9 4.28 5.55 -3.79
C HIS A 9 4.90 6.44 -2.68
N VAL A 10 6.19 6.27 -2.44
CA VAL A 10 6.89 7.00 -1.36
C VAL A 10 6.90 8.50 -1.58
N ASP A 11 6.86 8.96 -2.84
CA ASP A 11 6.78 10.39 -3.17
C ASP A 11 5.43 11.00 -2.82
N ASP A 12 4.34 10.24 -2.95
CA ASP A 12 3.02 10.68 -2.53
C ASP A 12 2.96 10.82 -1.00
N VAL A 13 3.60 9.89 -0.28
CA VAL A 13 3.76 9.97 1.18
C VAL A 13 4.58 11.19 1.57
N ALA A 14 5.73 11.40 0.92
CA ALA A 14 6.58 12.55 1.18
C ALA A 14 5.83 13.87 0.93
N THR A 15 5.06 13.95 -0.16
CA THR A 15 4.24 15.11 -0.51
C THR A 15 3.20 15.40 0.57
N ALA A 16 2.46 14.40 1.02
CA ALA A 16 1.48 14.56 2.10
C ALA A 16 2.13 15.02 3.42
N VAL A 17 3.29 14.46 3.76
CA VAL A 17 4.05 14.83 4.97
C VAL A 17 4.51 16.29 4.90
N LEU A 18 5.06 16.72 3.76
CA LEU A 18 5.51 18.10 3.57
C LEU A 18 4.34 19.09 3.72
N VAL A 19 3.20 18.80 3.09
CA VAL A 19 1.99 19.63 3.23
C VAL A 19 1.52 19.70 4.69
N ALA A 20 1.50 18.58 5.41
CA ALA A 20 1.10 18.55 6.80
C ALA A 20 2.03 19.39 7.71
N LEU A 21 3.34 19.38 7.43
CA LEU A 21 4.33 20.17 8.17
C LEU A 21 4.24 21.66 7.84
N ASP A 22 4.11 22.01 6.56
CA ASP A 22 4.12 23.40 6.09
C ASP A 22 2.85 24.16 6.49
N THR A 23 1.70 23.47 6.50
CA THR A 23 0.40 24.10 6.80
C THR A 23 -0.06 23.91 8.24
N GLY A 24 0.44 22.89 8.94
CA GLY A 24 -0.03 22.48 10.26
C GLY A 24 -1.48 21.95 10.26
N SER A 25 -2.08 21.69 9.10
CA SER A 25 -3.51 21.35 9.00
C SER A 25 -3.90 20.01 9.61
N ALA A 26 -2.93 19.11 9.80
CA ALA A 26 -3.10 17.82 10.48
C ALA A 26 -2.54 17.80 11.92
N ALA A 27 -2.25 18.95 12.52
CA ALA A 27 -1.65 19.01 13.86
C ALA A 27 -2.50 18.26 14.91
N GLY A 28 -1.89 17.28 15.57
CA GLY A 28 -2.55 16.44 16.58
C GLY A 28 -3.56 15.43 16.03
N GLN A 29 -3.65 15.26 14.70
CA GLN A 29 -4.60 14.37 14.06
C GLN A 29 -3.90 13.26 13.27
N PRO A 30 -4.22 11.97 13.51
CA PRO A 30 -3.73 10.90 12.66
C PRO A 30 -4.44 10.94 11.30
N VAL A 31 -3.65 10.84 10.24
CA VAL A 31 -4.09 10.72 8.84
C VAL A 31 -3.49 9.48 8.20
N ASN A 32 -4.29 8.78 7.40
CA ASN A 32 -3.81 7.66 6.60
C ASN A 32 -3.39 8.18 5.23
N ILE A 33 -2.21 7.77 4.75
CA ILE A 33 -1.74 8.01 3.39
C ILE A 33 -1.60 6.64 2.72
N ALA A 34 -2.45 6.37 1.74
CA ALA A 34 -2.55 5.09 1.04
C ALA A 34 -3.18 5.30 -0.35
N GLU A 35 -3.08 4.33 -1.26
CA GLU A 35 -3.96 4.29 -2.43
C GLU A 35 -5.43 4.17 -2.01
N SER A 36 -6.30 4.75 -2.83
CA SER A 36 -7.75 4.75 -2.61
C SER A 36 -8.36 3.36 -2.68
N GLU A 37 -7.74 2.47 -3.47
CA GLU A 37 -8.22 1.14 -3.75
C GLU A 37 -7.12 0.13 -3.41
N ALA A 38 -7.48 -0.92 -2.68
CA ALA A 38 -6.56 -2.01 -2.41
C ALA A 38 -6.60 -3.01 -3.58
N VAL A 39 -5.44 -3.36 -4.11
CA VAL A 39 -5.34 -4.31 -5.23
C VAL A 39 -5.02 -5.71 -4.74
N PRO A 40 -5.44 -6.77 -5.45
CA PRO A 40 -4.98 -8.13 -5.14
C PRO A 40 -3.46 -8.20 -5.15
N LEU A 41 -2.85 -8.79 -4.11
CA LEU A 41 -1.39 -8.92 -4.00
C LEU A 41 -0.78 -9.58 -5.24
N ARG A 42 -1.47 -10.55 -5.84
CA ARG A 42 -1.05 -11.21 -7.08
C ARG A 42 -0.94 -10.22 -8.24
N ASP A 43 -1.88 -9.29 -8.35
CA ASP A 43 -1.90 -8.30 -9.44
C ASP A 43 -0.82 -7.24 -9.20
N TRP A 44 -0.61 -6.81 -7.94
CA TRP A 44 0.53 -5.98 -7.57
C TRP A 44 1.87 -6.63 -7.94
N MET A 45 2.08 -7.90 -7.58
CA MET A 45 3.30 -8.63 -7.92
C MET A 45 3.49 -8.76 -9.45
N ARG A 46 2.40 -8.89 -10.22
CA ARG A 46 2.44 -8.90 -11.69
C ARG A 46 2.84 -7.54 -12.26
N GLN A 47 2.35 -6.44 -11.69
CA GLN A 47 2.76 -5.09 -12.08
C GLN A 47 4.25 -4.89 -11.84
N ILE A 48 4.77 -5.30 -10.68
CA ILE A 48 6.22 -5.26 -10.39
C ILE A 48 7.02 -6.07 -11.42
N ALA A 49 6.62 -7.32 -11.69
CA ALA A 49 7.32 -8.16 -12.67
C ALA A 49 7.32 -7.54 -14.07
N THR A 50 6.18 -6.99 -14.49
CA THR A 50 6.04 -6.26 -15.76
C THR A 50 6.97 -5.05 -15.81
N GLY A 51 6.98 -4.21 -14.77
CA GLY A 51 7.84 -3.02 -14.68
C GLY A 51 9.33 -3.36 -14.65
N ALA A 52 9.69 -4.53 -14.10
CA ALA A 52 11.05 -5.05 -14.10
C ALA A 52 11.44 -5.77 -15.40
N GLY A 53 10.51 -5.94 -16.35
CA GLY A 53 10.73 -6.73 -17.58
C GLY A 53 10.97 -8.21 -17.32
N ALA A 54 10.48 -8.74 -16.19
CA ALA A 54 10.67 -10.11 -15.77
C ALA A 54 9.48 -10.99 -16.16
N GLU A 55 9.76 -12.15 -16.73
CA GLU A 55 8.78 -13.21 -16.92
C GLU A 55 8.82 -14.16 -15.71
N ALA A 56 7.69 -14.24 -14.98
CA ALA A 56 7.59 -15.05 -13.77
C ALA A 56 6.24 -15.76 -13.68
N GLU A 57 6.25 -16.97 -13.12
CA GLU A 57 5.04 -17.70 -12.76
C GLU A 57 4.69 -17.46 -11.29
N PHE A 58 3.43 -17.08 -11.03
CA PHE A 58 2.93 -16.87 -9.68
C PHE A 58 2.15 -18.09 -9.19
N VAL A 59 2.76 -18.90 -8.32
CA VAL A 59 2.14 -20.08 -7.72
C VAL A 59 1.70 -19.83 -6.28
N GLN A 60 0.57 -20.42 -5.87
CA GLN A 60 0.14 -20.38 -4.48
C GLN A 60 0.78 -21.55 -3.73
N VAL A 61 1.43 -21.27 -2.60
CA VAL A 61 2.05 -22.28 -1.74
C VAL A 61 1.28 -22.40 -0.41
N PRO A 62 1.28 -23.58 0.23
CA PRO A 62 0.75 -23.73 1.58
C PRO A 62 1.56 -22.90 2.59
N ASP A 63 0.89 -22.31 3.59
CA ASP A 63 1.56 -21.50 4.63
C ASP A 63 2.65 -22.29 5.38
N ALA A 64 2.47 -23.60 5.57
CA ALA A 64 3.46 -24.47 6.21
C ALA A 64 4.75 -24.66 5.40
N ALA A 65 4.75 -24.28 4.12
CA ALA A 65 5.91 -24.30 3.24
C ALA A 65 6.64 -22.94 3.19
N LEU A 66 6.13 -21.90 3.88
CA LEU A 66 6.82 -20.62 3.96
C LEU A 66 8.12 -20.76 4.75
N PRO A 67 9.24 -20.22 4.24
CA PRO A 67 10.47 -20.05 5.00
C PRO A 67 10.22 -19.33 6.34
N ALA A 68 11.01 -19.67 7.36
CA ALA A 68 10.78 -19.18 8.73
C ALA A 68 10.88 -17.64 8.84
N ASP A 69 11.74 -17.02 8.04
CA ASP A 69 11.90 -15.57 7.92
C ASP A 69 10.70 -14.88 7.23
N LEU A 70 9.88 -15.63 6.49
CA LEU A 70 8.65 -15.15 5.86
C LEU A 70 7.39 -15.52 6.64
N ALA A 71 7.50 -16.18 7.80
CA ALA A 71 6.34 -16.62 8.58
C ALA A 71 5.36 -15.46 8.92
N LEU A 72 5.88 -14.26 9.13
CA LEU A 72 5.07 -13.07 9.40
C LEU A 72 4.19 -12.66 8.21
N THR A 73 4.61 -12.90 6.98
CA THR A 73 3.80 -12.58 5.79
C THR A 73 2.65 -13.58 5.62
N GLY A 74 2.85 -14.83 6.04
CA GLY A 74 1.78 -15.83 6.15
C GLY A 74 0.72 -15.46 7.20
N ALA A 75 1.10 -14.78 8.28
CA ALA A 75 0.23 -14.45 9.40
C ALA A 75 -0.72 -13.25 9.18
N ILE A 76 -0.54 -12.44 8.12
CA ILE A 76 -1.40 -11.29 7.82
C ILE A 76 -2.73 -11.78 7.22
N ALA A 77 -3.69 -12.12 8.09
CA ALA A 77 -4.97 -12.69 7.67
C ALA A 77 -5.97 -11.66 7.08
N GLN A 78 -5.65 -10.36 7.13
CA GLN A 78 -6.57 -9.28 6.78
C GLN A 78 -6.11 -8.50 5.55
N ASP A 79 -7.06 -8.01 4.77
CA ASP A 79 -6.80 -7.00 3.75
C ASP A 79 -6.25 -5.73 4.43
N MET A 80 -5.20 -5.17 3.86
CA MET A 80 -4.60 -3.92 4.34
C MET A 80 -5.16 -2.76 3.51
N SER A 81 -6.29 -2.20 3.92
CA SER A 81 -6.92 -1.03 3.32
C SER A 81 -7.02 0.11 4.34
N ALA A 82 -7.00 1.35 3.85
CA ALA A 82 -7.14 2.53 4.69
C ALA A 82 -7.98 3.59 3.98
N ALA A 83 -8.96 4.17 4.68
CA ALA A 83 -9.68 5.33 4.19
C ALA A 83 -8.78 6.58 4.26
N VAL A 84 -8.72 7.33 3.16
CA VAL A 84 -7.84 8.51 2.99
C VAL A 84 -8.60 9.83 2.93
N ASP A 85 -9.91 9.82 3.16
CA ASP A 85 -10.76 11.02 3.04
C ASP A 85 -10.30 12.15 3.97
N ARG A 86 -9.85 11.81 5.18
CA ARG A 86 -9.27 12.80 6.09
C ARG A 86 -8.01 13.48 5.52
N ALA A 87 -7.15 12.73 4.82
CA ALA A 87 -5.97 13.32 4.20
C ALA A 87 -6.36 14.26 3.05
N ARG A 88 -7.37 13.89 2.25
CA ARG A 88 -7.93 14.77 1.21
C ARG A 88 -8.48 16.06 1.80
N ASP A 89 -9.29 15.95 2.84
CA ASP A 89 -9.98 17.09 3.46
C ASP A 89 -9.00 18.05 4.15
N LEU A 90 -8.02 17.52 4.89
CA LEU A 90 -7.10 18.34 5.68
C LEU A 90 -5.90 18.85 4.87
N LEU A 91 -5.41 18.06 3.92
CA LEU A 91 -4.16 18.37 3.20
C LEU A 91 -4.42 18.86 1.76
N GLY A 92 -5.62 18.69 1.22
CA GLY A 92 -5.85 18.88 -0.22
C GLY A 92 -5.01 17.92 -1.08
N TRP A 93 -4.57 16.80 -0.50
CA TRP A 93 -3.69 15.83 -1.13
C TRP A 93 -4.48 14.77 -1.90
N SER A 94 -3.91 14.26 -2.98
CA SER A 94 -4.41 13.12 -3.74
C SER A 94 -3.26 12.20 -4.15
N VAL A 95 -3.54 10.91 -4.27
CA VAL A 95 -2.61 9.92 -4.83
C VAL A 95 -2.34 10.21 -6.30
N SER A 96 -1.09 10.06 -6.72
CA SER A 96 -0.70 10.18 -8.13
C SER A 96 -1.15 8.94 -8.93
N ASP A 97 -1.34 9.08 -10.23
CA ASP A 97 -1.62 7.92 -11.10
C ASP A 97 -0.34 7.05 -11.20
N PRO A 98 -0.42 5.72 -10.98
CA PRO A 98 0.74 4.82 -11.04
C PRO A 98 1.38 4.65 -12.43
#